data_AF-A0A5J4J116-F1
#
_entry.id   AF-A0A5J4J116-F1
#
_cell.length_a   1.000
_cell.length_b   1.000
_cell.length_c   1.000
_cell.angle_alpha   90.00
_cell.angle_beta   90.00
_cell.angle_gamma   90.00
#
_symmetry.space_group_name_H-M   'P 1'
#
loop_
_entity.id
_entity.type
_entity.pdbx_description
1 polymer ?
#
loop_
_entity_poly.entity_id
_entity_poly.type
_entity_poly.pdbx_seq_one_letter_code
_entity_poly.pdbx_strand_id
1 'polypeptide(L)'
;MKKLRLLNWMLIAFMAFQFSSCEDEPLEGQFPGNENNEPSGPAQFVALVDGVAFTAASTSGVYNDGALVITGFNANGDAINLALGTAGECTYDLGSITNPAQYVPNGDITNPFSSVNLAGGEGTLTVTSLNTIDNLVTGTFSFIGAREITDSSGNTTTATVNIQSGSFTNITFQVLSGEVVSADCSTIGGGDGGGDGGGDGGGEDDEPMMVDDFYALVDGSEHIDESFTITTNTVGDDMIFKLEALTGSGQLIRIDVPSTTGVGTFEMESDISDGTKLIGVYNPNTGQENLSSNPGTITFTQFNTVEGILEGTFSFTATDPLGQNPETFTISEGAFVIYFEGVPDPTPTPFRAVIDGLEYLPDGADVTFTSEEINEVDVVTVSAAMADGQNMEIKFPRDIEVGVYMMSTEVINGDEKVGTYSPAGIETVYSSNPGMLTIQNYDAETGAINATFAFNAVDPSGVDPTIRTITEGEFNLNIL
;
A
#
# COMPACT_ATOMS: atom_id res chain seq x y z
N MET A 1 -23.28 25.97 -77.40
CA MET A 1 -22.51 25.10 -76.48
C MET A 1 -21.02 25.47 -76.45
N LYS A 2 -20.64 26.61 -75.84
CA LYS A 2 -19.23 26.96 -75.55
C LYS A 2 -19.05 27.78 -74.24
N LYS A 3 -20.13 28.12 -73.52
CA LYS A 3 -20.06 28.97 -72.31
C LYS A 3 -20.21 28.22 -70.98
N LEU A 4 -20.56 26.93 -70.97
CA LEU A 4 -20.64 26.14 -69.73
C LEU A 4 -19.34 25.41 -69.35
N ARG A 5 -18.32 25.40 -70.21
CA ARG A 5 -17.03 24.78 -69.86
C ARG A 5 -16.16 25.67 -68.97
N LEU A 6 -16.38 26.99 -68.94
CA LEU A 6 -15.65 27.88 -68.03
C LEU A 6 -16.16 27.77 -66.58
N LEU A 7 -17.45 27.48 -66.40
CA LEU A 7 -18.08 27.43 -65.07
C LEU A 7 -17.64 26.21 -64.26
N ASN A 8 -17.38 25.06 -64.92
CA ASN A 8 -16.88 23.86 -64.22
C ASN A 8 -15.44 24.02 -63.71
N TRP A 9 -14.59 24.79 -64.41
CA TRP A 9 -13.23 25.06 -63.94
C TRP A 9 -13.22 26.11 -62.83
N MET A 10 -14.18 27.03 -62.84
CA MET A 10 -14.37 28.01 -61.77
C MET A 10 -14.87 27.37 -60.47
N LEU A 11 -15.73 26.33 -60.55
CA LEU A 11 -16.22 25.62 -59.37
C LEU A 11 -15.13 24.74 -58.71
N ILE A 12 -14.26 24.12 -59.51
CA ILE A 12 -13.11 23.34 -59.00
C ILE A 12 -12.06 24.28 -58.38
N ALA A 13 -11.85 25.48 -58.95
CA ALA A 13 -10.98 26.49 -58.35
C ALA A 13 -11.53 26.99 -57.00
N PHE A 14 -12.85 27.12 -56.83
CA PHE A 14 -13.47 27.55 -55.57
C PHE A 14 -13.41 26.47 -54.47
N MET A 15 -13.37 25.18 -54.85
CA MET A 15 -13.24 24.06 -53.90
C MET A 15 -11.79 23.83 -53.44
N ALA A 16 -10.80 24.26 -54.23
CA ALA A 16 -9.39 24.20 -53.86
C ALA A 16 -8.95 25.28 -52.84
N PHE A 17 -9.76 26.33 -52.64
CA PHE A 17 -9.50 27.39 -51.64
C PHE A 17 -10.15 27.12 -50.28
N GLN A 18 -10.80 25.97 -50.06
CA GLN A 18 -11.41 25.62 -48.77
C GLN A 18 -10.53 24.76 -47.85
N PHE A 19 -9.26 24.51 -48.21
CA PHE A 19 -8.31 23.72 -47.41
C PHE A 19 -7.11 24.54 -46.90
N SER A 20 -7.28 25.84 -46.67
CA SER A 20 -6.23 26.74 -46.19
C SER A 20 -6.68 27.58 -44.99
N SER A 21 -7.25 26.95 -43.97
CA SER A 21 -7.47 27.61 -42.67
C SER A 21 -7.12 26.68 -41.52
N CYS A 22 -5.82 26.47 -41.36
CA CYS A 22 -5.16 26.34 -40.07
C CYS A 22 -3.78 27.00 -40.27
N GLU A 23 -3.77 28.32 -40.43
CA GLU A 23 -2.60 29.06 -39.96
C GLU A 23 -2.73 29.08 -38.44
N ASP A 24 -1.81 28.43 -37.74
CA ASP A 24 -1.64 28.62 -36.30
C ASP A 24 -1.29 30.10 -36.08
N GLU A 25 -2.27 30.89 -35.65
CA GLU A 25 -1.98 32.19 -35.05
C GLU A 25 -1.29 31.94 -33.71
N PRO A 26 -0.05 32.42 -33.50
CA PRO A 26 0.50 32.45 -32.16
C PRO A 26 -0.38 33.37 -31.32
N LEU A 27 -0.79 32.88 -30.14
CA LEU A 27 -1.58 33.61 -29.17
C LEU A 27 -0.78 34.81 -28.62
N GLU A 28 -0.72 35.91 -29.36
CA GLU A 28 -0.18 37.18 -28.87
C GLU A 28 -1.28 37.99 -28.18
N GLY A 29 -1.60 37.57 -26.96
CA GLY A 29 -2.33 38.36 -25.97
C GLY A 29 -1.61 38.30 -24.64
N GLN A 30 -1.22 39.45 -24.08
CA GLN A 30 -0.84 39.53 -22.67
C GLN A 30 -2.10 39.29 -21.83
N PHE A 31 -2.33 38.03 -21.46
CA PHE A 31 -3.24 37.68 -20.39
C PHE A 31 -2.65 38.19 -19.08
N PRO A 32 -3.43 38.86 -18.20
CA PRO A 32 -2.95 39.18 -16.87
C PRO A 32 -2.55 37.86 -16.19
N GLY A 33 -1.26 37.73 -15.91
CA GLY A 33 -0.67 36.52 -15.37
C GLY A 33 -1.28 36.21 -14.01
N ASN A 34 -2.03 35.11 -13.96
CA ASN A 34 -1.96 34.27 -12.77
C ASN A 34 -0.71 33.42 -12.97
N GLU A 35 0.33 33.72 -12.21
CA GLU A 35 1.47 32.83 -12.05
C GLU A 35 1.02 31.58 -11.31
N ASN A 36 0.35 30.67 -12.02
CA ASN A 36 0.20 29.29 -11.62
C ASN A 36 0.94 28.47 -12.67
N ASN A 37 2.06 27.88 -12.25
CA ASN A 37 2.85 26.95 -13.07
C ASN A 37 2.03 25.66 -13.27
N GLU A 38 1.18 25.63 -14.29
CA GLU A 38 0.54 24.40 -14.76
C GLU A 38 1.56 23.53 -15.52
N PRO A 39 1.86 22.29 -15.10
CA PRO A 39 2.78 21.42 -15.82
C PRO A 39 2.09 20.83 -17.07
N SER A 40 2.34 21.37 -18.26
CA SER A 40 1.74 20.85 -19.51
C SER A 40 2.64 19.84 -20.24
N GLY A 41 2.35 18.54 -20.07
CA GLY A 41 2.98 17.42 -20.79
C GLY A 41 2.46 16.05 -20.33
N PRO A 42 2.49 14.98 -21.16
CA PRO A 42 2.12 13.64 -20.72
C PRO A 42 3.12 13.09 -19.69
N ALA A 43 2.64 12.21 -18.79
CA ALA A 43 3.50 11.52 -17.84
C ALA A 43 4.62 10.75 -18.57
N GLN A 44 5.87 10.92 -18.15
CA GLN A 44 7.03 10.28 -18.76
C GLN A 44 8.03 9.87 -17.69
N PHE A 45 8.63 8.68 -17.82
CA PHE A 45 9.76 8.24 -17.00
C PHE A 45 10.78 7.52 -17.90
N VAL A 46 11.99 8.06 -17.99
CA VAL A 46 13.07 7.57 -18.86
C VAL A 46 14.41 7.59 -18.16
N ALA A 47 15.32 6.68 -18.54
CA ALA A 47 16.70 6.64 -18.07
C ALA A 47 17.59 5.86 -19.05
N LEU A 48 18.88 5.75 -18.72
CA LEU A 48 19.83 4.82 -19.32
C LEU A 48 20.30 3.82 -18.26
N VAL A 49 20.02 2.53 -18.44
CA VAL A 49 20.52 1.43 -17.60
C VAL A 49 21.74 0.83 -18.30
N ASP A 50 22.94 1.03 -17.75
CA ASP A 50 24.22 0.64 -18.36
C ASP A 50 24.36 1.10 -19.83
N GLY A 51 23.85 2.30 -20.12
CA GLY A 51 23.84 2.89 -21.46
C GLY A 51 22.72 2.41 -22.39
N VAL A 52 21.86 1.49 -21.95
CA VAL A 52 20.68 1.02 -22.68
C VAL A 52 19.46 1.85 -22.29
N ALA A 53 18.66 2.27 -23.27
CA ALA A 53 17.46 3.07 -23.02
C ALA A 53 16.43 2.31 -22.17
N PHE A 54 16.05 2.92 -21.05
CA PHE A 54 14.90 2.57 -20.24
C PHE A 54 13.80 3.58 -20.50
N THR A 55 12.62 3.09 -20.88
CA THR A 55 11.41 3.91 -21.02
C THR A 55 10.30 3.16 -20.33
N ALA A 56 9.70 3.80 -19.33
CA ALA A 56 8.60 3.22 -18.59
C ALA A 56 7.37 3.08 -19.51
N ALA A 57 6.74 1.90 -19.48
CA ALA A 57 5.42 1.65 -20.04
C ALA A 57 4.32 2.08 -19.07
N SER A 58 4.59 2.06 -17.76
CA SER A 58 3.70 2.59 -16.72
C SER A 58 4.52 3.22 -15.58
N THR A 59 3.90 4.14 -14.87
CA THR A 59 4.51 4.85 -13.74
C THR A 59 3.54 4.86 -12.56
N SER A 60 4.08 4.83 -11.35
CA SER A 60 3.31 4.93 -10.11
C SER A 60 3.98 5.94 -9.19
N GLY A 61 3.18 6.72 -8.48
CA GLY A 61 3.62 7.58 -7.38
C GLY A 61 2.77 7.29 -6.15
N VAL A 62 3.40 7.21 -4.99
CA VAL A 62 2.69 7.03 -3.71
C VAL A 62 3.26 8.02 -2.71
N TYR A 63 2.40 8.90 -2.21
CA TYR A 63 2.70 9.81 -1.11
C TYR A 63 2.09 9.28 0.18
N ASN A 64 2.90 9.17 1.22
CA ASN A 64 2.47 8.72 2.53
C ASN A 64 3.22 9.51 3.60
N ASP A 65 2.51 10.41 4.28
CA ASP A 65 3.00 11.18 5.42
C ASP A 65 4.35 11.88 5.17
N GLY A 66 4.44 12.66 4.08
CA GLY A 66 5.66 13.37 3.71
C GLY A 66 6.57 12.59 2.78
N ALA A 67 6.58 11.26 2.86
CA ALA A 67 7.40 10.42 1.99
C ALA A 67 6.75 10.24 0.62
N LEU A 68 7.56 10.27 -0.44
CA LEU A 68 7.12 10.06 -1.82
C LEU A 68 7.95 8.97 -2.48
N VAL A 69 7.29 7.91 -2.93
CA VAL A 69 7.89 6.85 -3.73
C VAL A 69 7.42 6.98 -5.17
N ILE A 70 8.37 7.00 -6.10
CA ILE A 70 8.14 7.09 -7.55
C ILE A 70 8.71 5.83 -8.19
N THR A 71 7.87 5.12 -8.95
CA THR A 71 8.26 3.91 -9.66
C THR A 71 7.98 4.03 -11.15
N GLY A 72 8.96 3.65 -11.98
CA GLY A 72 8.77 3.43 -13.41
C GLY A 72 8.95 1.96 -13.76
N PHE A 73 7.98 1.37 -14.47
CA PHE A 73 8.05 0.00 -14.98
C PHE A 73 8.20 0.01 -16.50
N ASN A 74 9.21 -0.66 -17.05
CA ASN A 74 9.32 -0.80 -18.50
C ASN A 74 8.43 -1.94 -19.05
N ALA A 75 8.31 -2.05 -20.37
CA ALA A 75 7.51 -3.08 -21.02
C ALA A 75 8.00 -4.52 -20.78
N ASN A 76 9.24 -4.69 -20.30
CA ASN A 76 9.82 -5.98 -19.96
C ASN A 76 9.59 -6.37 -18.49
N GLY A 77 9.02 -5.48 -17.68
CA GLY A 77 8.80 -5.69 -16.24
C GLY A 77 9.97 -5.31 -15.34
N ASP A 78 11.04 -4.70 -15.87
CA ASP A 78 12.08 -4.10 -15.02
C ASP A 78 11.55 -2.82 -14.38
N ALA A 79 11.93 -2.55 -13.13
CA ALA A 79 11.48 -1.38 -12.38
C ALA A 79 12.65 -0.50 -11.92
N ILE A 80 12.43 0.81 -11.90
CA ILE A 80 13.26 1.77 -11.15
C ILE A 80 12.39 2.39 -10.06
N ASN A 81 12.80 2.25 -8.80
CA ASN A 81 12.15 2.85 -7.64
C ASN A 81 13.01 4.00 -7.12
N LEU A 82 12.37 5.11 -6.79
CA LEU A 82 12.99 6.30 -6.19
C LEU A 82 12.18 6.65 -4.96
N ALA A 83 12.79 6.61 -3.79
CA ALA A 83 12.14 7.01 -2.54
C ALA A 83 12.68 8.37 -2.09
N LEU A 84 11.78 9.20 -1.56
CA LEU A 84 12.07 10.50 -0.97
C LEU A 84 11.44 10.49 0.42
N GLY A 85 12.26 10.55 1.48
CA GLY A 85 11.76 10.53 2.85
C GLY A 85 10.88 11.74 3.18
N THR A 86 11.21 12.91 2.61
CA THR A 86 10.35 14.09 2.67
C THR A 86 10.33 14.77 1.30
N ALA A 87 9.17 14.77 0.66
CA ALA A 87 9.02 15.28 -0.69
C ALA A 87 8.97 16.82 -0.71
N GLY A 88 9.79 17.41 -1.57
CA GLY A 88 9.87 18.83 -1.80
C GLY A 88 10.66 19.08 -3.09
N GLU A 89 10.66 20.31 -3.58
CA GLU A 89 11.39 20.70 -4.80
C GLU A 89 12.92 20.82 -4.54
N CYS A 90 13.54 19.70 -4.16
CA CYS A 90 14.89 19.63 -3.61
C CYS A 90 15.79 18.65 -4.35
N THR A 91 17.09 18.64 -3.97
CA THR A 91 18.03 17.61 -4.40
C THR A 91 18.34 16.67 -3.25
N TYR A 92 18.32 15.38 -3.54
CA TYR A 92 18.39 14.27 -2.61
C TYR A 92 19.60 13.42 -2.93
N ASP A 93 20.33 13.01 -1.90
CA ASP A 93 21.37 11.99 -2.00
C ASP A 93 20.73 10.61 -2.00
N LEU A 94 20.79 9.91 -3.13
CA LEU A 94 20.27 8.55 -3.27
C LEU A 94 21.19 7.51 -2.64
N GLY A 95 22.42 7.87 -2.28
CA GLY A 95 23.29 7.04 -1.45
C GLY A 95 22.81 6.91 0.01
N SER A 96 21.90 7.80 0.42
CA SER A 96 21.27 7.79 1.73
C SER A 96 20.20 6.71 1.85
N ILE A 97 20.08 6.13 3.04
CA ILE A 97 18.98 5.23 3.40
C ILE A 97 17.63 5.94 3.51
N THR A 98 17.61 7.27 3.59
CA THR A 98 16.37 8.07 3.63
C THR A 98 15.79 8.38 2.27
N ASN A 99 16.61 8.32 1.21
CA ASN A 99 16.16 8.58 -0.16
C ASN A 99 16.68 7.51 -1.13
N PRO A 100 16.55 6.20 -0.84
CA PRO A 100 17.19 5.19 -1.64
C PRO A 100 16.56 5.10 -3.04
N ALA A 101 17.38 4.71 -4.00
CA ALA A 101 16.95 4.29 -5.32
C ALA A 101 17.28 2.81 -5.53
N GLN A 102 16.42 2.14 -6.29
CA GLN A 102 16.60 0.75 -6.64
C GLN A 102 16.35 0.52 -8.12
N TYR A 103 17.12 -0.39 -8.70
CA TYR A 103 16.82 -1.00 -9.98
C TYR A 103 16.50 -2.48 -9.78
N VAL A 104 15.32 -2.90 -10.22
CA VAL A 104 14.80 -4.26 -10.09
C VAL A 104 14.68 -4.87 -11.48
N PRO A 105 15.62 -5.76 -11.89
CA PRO A 105 15.47 -6.53 -13.12
C PRO A 105 14.28 -7.50 -13.02
N ASN A 106 13.55 -7.67 -14.11
CA ASN A 106 12.46 -8.65 -14.16
C ASN A 106 12.99 -10.06 -13.86
N GLY A 107 12.33 -10.75 -12.91
CA GLY A 107 12.70 -12.09 -12.46
C GLY A 107 13.75 -12.14 -11.34
N ASP A 108 14.25 -11.00 -10.87
CA ASP A 108 15.22 -10.90 -9.76
C ASP A 108 14.72 -9.91 -8.68
N ILE A 109 13.48 -10.12 -8.24
CA ILE A 109 12.77 -9.23 -7.32
C ILE A 109 13.32 -9.28 -5.88
N THR A 110 13.98 -10.37 -5.51
CA THR A 110 14.46 -10.61 -4.14
C THR A 110 15.86 -10.05 -3.87
N ASN A 111 16.56 -9.57 -4.91
CA ASN A 111 17.90 -9.01 -4.77
C ASN A 111 18.10 -7.81 -5.73
N PRO A 112 17.39 -6.69 -5.53
CA PRO A 112 17.52 -5.54 -6.40
C PRO A 112 18.91 -4.88 -6.28
N PHE A 113 19.30 -4.11 -7.28
CA PHE A 113 20.45 -3.21 -7.15
C PHE A 113 20.02 -1.98 -6.36
N SER A 114 20.72 -1.66 -5.28
CA SER A 114 20.40 -0.54 -4.38
C SER A 114 21.47 0.54 -4.43
N SER A 115 21.07 1.81 -4.44
CA SER A 115 22.00 2.93 -4.35
C SER A 115 22.57 3.13 -2.94
N VAL A 116 22.08 2.42 -1.93
CA VAL A 116 22.58 2.53 -0.55
C VAL A 116 24.00 1.96 -0.41
N ASN A 117 24.84 2.70 0.32
CA ASN A 117 26.29 2.51 0.44
C ASN A 117 26.81 1.13 0.89
N LEU A 118 25.99 0.22 1.43
CA LEU A 118 26.45 -1.07 1.96
C LEU A 118 27.18 -1.95 0.93
N ALA A 119 26.81 -1.82 -0.35
CA ALA A 119 27.48 -2.50 -1.47
C ALA A 119 28.24 -1.52 -2.41
N GLY A 120 28.38 -0.24 -2.03
CA GLY A 120 29.07 0.78 -2.83
C GLY A 120 28.20 1.51 -3.87
N GLY A 121 26.89 1.60 -3.63
CA GLY A 121 25.99 2.44 -4.42
C GLY A 121 26.09 3.93 -4.05
N GLU A 122 25.66 4.80 -4.95
CA GLU A 122 25.60 6.26 -4.76
C GLU A 122 24.57 6.86 -5.74
N GLY A 123 24.13 8.10 -5.54
CA GLY A 123 23.34 8.77 -6.58
C GLY A 123 22.71 10.09 -6.14
N THR A 124 22.02 10.74 -7.06
CA THR A 124 21.28 11.96 -6.80
C THR A 124 19.92 11.95 -7.51
N LEU A 125 18.93 12.57 -6.86
CA LEU A 125 17.64 12.90 -7.45
C LEU A 125 17.35 14.38 -7.22
N THR A 126 16.89 15.09 -8.23
CA THR A 126 16.40 16.47 -8.10
C THR A 126 14.94 16.53 -8.49
N VAL A 127 14.06 16.87 -7.55
CA VAL A 127 12.66 17.22 -7.82
C VAL A 127 12.64 18.69 -8.26
N THR A 128 12.22 18.93 -9.50
CA THR A 128 12.10 20.28 -10.07
C THR A 128 10.71 20.86 -9.93
N SER A 129 9.70 20.01 -9.72
CA SER A 129 8.35 20.47 -9.41
C SER A 129 7.59 19.42 -8.60
N LEU A 130 6.93 19.87 -7.53
CA LEU A 130 5.97 19.08 -6.74
C LEU A 130 4.66 19.86 -6.65
N ASN A 131 3.70 19.51 -7.51
CA ASN A 131 2.37 20.11 -7.51
C ASN A 131 1.48 19.36 -6.51
N THR A 132 1.18 20.02 -5.40
CA THR A 132 0.38 19.46 -4.29
C THR A 132 -1.13 19.57 -4.50
N ILE A 133 -1.56 20.29 -5.55
CA ILE A 133 -2.97 20.43 -5.93
C ILE A 133 -3.36 19.28 -6.86
N ASP A 134 -2.57 19.08 -7.91
CA ASP A 134 -2.83 18.06 -8.94
C ASP A 134 -2.10 16.73 -8.67
N ASN A 135 -1.36 16.66 -7.56
CA ASN A 135 -0.55 15.52 -7.14
C ASN A 135 0.40 15.03 -8.23
N LEU A 136 1.17 15.96 -8.82
CA LEU A 136 2.14 15.68 -9.87
C LEU A 136 3.57 15.97 -9.39
N VAL A 137 4.50 15.09 -9.74
CA VAL A 137 5.94 15.29 -9.47
C VAL A 137 6.78 15.19 -10.75
N THR A 138 7.76 16.09 -10.88
CA THR A 138 8.69 16.17 -12.02
C THR A 138 10.11 16.34 -11.50
N GLY A 139 11.08 15.67 -12.13
CA GLY A 139 12.46 15.71 -11.70
C GLY A 139 13.42 14.92 -12.58
N THR A 140 14.65 14.80 -12.08
CA THR A 140 15.76 14.07 -12.72
C THR A 140 16.49 13.23 -11.69
N PHE A 141 17.15 12.16 -12.11
CA PHE A 141 17.91 11.28 -11.22
C PHE A 141 19.07 10.58 -11.94
N SER A 142 20.07 10.16 -11.17
CA SER A 142 21.14 9.27 -11.60
C SER A 142 21.69 8.54 -10.39
N PHE A 143 21.93 7.24 -10.49
CA PHE A 143 22.52 6.48 -9.39
C PHE A 143 23.30 5.27 -9.89
N ILE A 144 24.25 4.82 -9.08
CA ILE A 144 24.88 3.52 -9.21
C ILE A 144 24.20 2.62 -8.18
N GLY A 145 23.47 1.61 -8.66
CA GLY A 145 22.94 0.56 -7.81
C GLY A 145 23.98 -0.53 -7.63
N ALA A 146 24.15 -1.03 -6.42
CA ALA A 146 25.04 -2.14 -6.11
C ALA A 146 24.28 -3.24 -5.36
N ARG A 147 24.72 -4.47 -5.55
CA ARG A 147 24.25 -5.64 -4.79
C ARG A 147 25.35 -6.67 -4.66
N GLU A 148 25.23 -7.51 -3.64
CA GLU A 148 26.13 -8.64 -3.45
C GLU A 148 25.55 -9.90 -4.11
N ILE A 149 26.41 -10.65 -4.78
CA ILE A 149 26.10 -11.93 -5.41
C ILE A 149 27.04 -12.97 -4.81
N THR A 150 26.47 -13.92 -4.07
CA THR A 150 27.20 -15.04 -3.49
C THR A 150 27.12 -16.24 -4.43
N ASP A 151 28.28 -16.74 -4.86
CA ASP A 151 28.34 -17.94 -5.69
C ASP A 151 28.04 -19.23 -4.89
N SER A 152 27.85 -20.34 -5.59
CA SER A 152 27.64 -21.67 -4.99
C SER A 152 28.79 -22.18 -4.10
N SER A 153 29.93 -21.49 -4.08
CA SER A 153 31.09 -21.77 -3.24
C SER A 153 31.19 -20.82 -2.02
N GLY A 154 30.22 -19.93 -1.84
CA GLY A 154 30.18 -18.95 -0.74
C GLY A 154 31.05 -17.71 -0.97
N ASN A 155 31.54 -17.47 -2.19
CA ASN A 155 32.27 -16.24 -2.49
C ASN A 155 31.30 -15.13 -2.87
N THR A 156 31.36 -14.02 -2.14
CA THR A 156 30.57 -12.83 -2.43
C THR A 156 31.29 -11.92 -3.42
N THR A 157 30.58 -11.47 -4.44
CA THR A 157 31.04 -10.48 -5.42
C THR A 157 30.04 -9.35 -5.52
N THR A 158 30.52 -8.11 -5.57
CA THR A 158 29.66 -6.95 -5.80
C THR A 158 29.38 -6.81 -7.29
N ALA A 159 28.11 -6.77 -7.65
CA ALA A 159 27.65 -6.37 -8.97
C ALA A 159 27.09 -4.95 -8.89
N THR A 160 27.33 -4.15 -9.92
CA THR A 160 26.81 -2.78 -10.04
C THR A 160 26.02 -2.60 -11.32
N VAL A 161 25.08 -1.66 -11.28
CA VAL A 161 24.32 -1.16 -12.43
C VAL A 161 24.37 0.36 -12.41
N ASN A 162 24.63 0.98 -13.56
CA ASN A 162 24.74 2.43 -13.66
C ASN A 162 23.49 3.02 -14.33
N ILE A 163 22.73 3.79 -13.57
CA ILE A 163 21.52 4.49 -14.02
C ILE A 163 21.85 5.96 -14.28
N GLN A 164 21.76 6.36 -15.54
CA GLN A 164 22.17 7.69 -16.01
C GLN A 164 21.05 8.42 -16.73
N SER A 165 21.12 9.76 -16.74
CA SER A 165 20.18 10.62 -17.47
C SER A 165 18.70 10.30 -17.18
N GLY A 166 18.42 9.93 -15.93
CA GLY A 166 17.07 9.66 -15.46
C GLY A 166 16.25 10.94 -15.44
N SER A 167 15.03 10.89 -15.95
CA SER A 167 14.07 11.97 -15.88
C SER A 167 12.66 11.43 -15.77
N PHE A 168 11.87 12.06 -14.90
CA PHE A 168 10.46 11.82 -14.77
C PHE A 168 9.71 13.15 -14.88
N THR A 169 8.57 13.15 -15.55
CA THR A 169 7.77 14.35 -15.80
C THR A 169 6.31 14.02 -15.56
N ASN A 170 5.64 14.86 -14.77
CA ASN A 170 4.23 14.78 -14.46
C ASN A 170 3.79 13.38 -13.99
N ILE A 171 4.57 12.76 -13.09
CA ILE A 171 4.15 11.50 -12.48
C ILE A 171 3.07 11.81 -11.46
N THR A 172 1.87 11.28 -11.66
CA THR A 172 0.79 11.36 -10.68
C THR A 172 1.11 10.48 -9.49
N PHE A 173 0.89 11.00 -8.28
CA PHE A 173 0.98 10.23 -7.06
C PHE A 173 -0.35 10.15 -6.31
N GLN A 174 -0.61 9.00 -5.71
CA GLN A 174 -1.75 8.80 -4.82
C GLN A 174 -1.34 9.18 -3.40
N VAL A 175 -2.19 9.94 -2.71
CA VAL A 175 -2.01 10.26 -1.28
C VAL A 175 -2.68 9.18 -0.45
N LEU A 176 -1.89 8.39 0.28
CA LEU A 176 -2.41 7.37 1.21
C LEU A 176 -2.67 7.97 2.59
N SER A 177 -1.79 8.85 3.06
CA SER A 177 -1.96 9.58 4.31
C SER A 177 -1.12 10.86 4.32
N GLY A 178 -1.41 11.74 5.28
CA GLY A 178 -0.73 13.03 5.44
C GLY A 178 -1.26 14.13 4.51
N GLU A 179 -0.96 15.38 4.87
CA GLU A 179 -1.17 16.52 3.97
C GLU A 179 0.02 16.62 3.01
N VAL A 180 -0.24 16.85 1.72
CA VAL A 180 0.81 17.04 0.73
C VAL A 180 1.34 18.46 0.83
N VAL A 181 2.51 18.61 1.45
CA VAL A 181 3.20 19.89 1.58
C VAL A 181 4.58 19.74 0.98
N SER A 182 4.99 20.65 0.11
CA SER A 182 6.37 20.66 -0.39
C SER A 182 7.30 21.07 0.74
N ALA A 183 8.22 20.18 1.10
CA ALA A 183 9.26 20.47 2.07
C ALA A 183 10.21 21.58 1.62
N ASP A 184 10.74 22.32 2.59
CA ASP A 184 11.78 23.32 2.38
C ASP A 184 13.15 22.63 2.27
N CYS A 185 13.90 22.90 1.20
CA CYS A 185 15.19 22.25 0.97
C CYS A 185 16.25 22.60 2.02
N SER A 186 16.05 23.64 2.83
CA SER A 186 16.93 23.94 3.96
C SER A 186 16.82 22.93 5.11
N THR A 187 15.78 22.09 5.14
CA THR A 187 15.60 21.01 6.10
C THR A 187 15.94 19.62 5.53
N ILE A 188 16.32 19.53 4.24
CA ILE A 188 16.67 18.28 3.56
C ILE A 188 18.18 18.19 3.33
N GLY A 189 18.90 17.60 4.30
CA GLY A 189 20.25 17.06 4.11
C GLY A 189 21.41 18.06 4.18
N GLY A 190 22.17 17.98 5.28
CA GLY A 190 23.34 18.81 5.54
C GLY A 190 24.55 18.54 4.65
N GLY A 191 25.28 19.61 4.36
CA GLY A 191 26.66 19.54 3.88
C GLY A 191 27.06 20.66 2.92
N ASP A 192 27.29 21.87 3.42
CA ASP A 192 28.50 22.60 2.98
C ASP A 192 28.97 23.63 4.02
N GLY A 193 30.27 23.65 4.26
CA GLY A 193 30.89 24.22 5.45
C GLY A 193 31.33 25.69 5.36
N GLY A 194 31.47 26.31 6.53
CA GLY A 194 32.48 27.34 6.78
C GLY A 194 32.01 28.60 7.51
N GLY A 195 32.44 28.74 8.77
CA GLY A 195 32.96 30.01 9.30
C GLY A 195 32.05 30.86 10.19
N ASP A 196 32.33 30.78 11.49
CA ASP A 196 32.20 31.80 12.54
C ASP A 196 30.91 32.63 12.69
N GLY A 197 30.29 32.45 13.87
CA GLY A 197 30.08 33.60 14.75
C GLY A 197 28.63 33.97 15.10
N GLY A 198 28.04 33.21 16.02
CA GLY A 198 27.26 33.74 17.15
C GLY A 198 25.83 34.21 16.88
N GLY A 199 24.87 33.57 17.56
CA GLY A 199 23.55 34.15 17.81
C GLY A 199 22.43 33.13 17.99
N ASP A 200 22.18 32.78 19.25
CA ASP A 200 20.89 32.44 19.90
C ASP A 200 19.69 31.94 19.05
N GLY A 201 19.13 30.80 19.47
CA GLY A 201 17.73 30.44 19.20
C GLY A 201 17.56 28.96 18.91
N GLY A 202 16.89 28.24 19.82
CA GLY A 202 16.70 26.78 19.78
C GLY A 202 15.62 26.31 18.79
N GLY A 203 15.55 24.99 18.68
CA GLY A 203 14.61 24.25 17.84
C GLY A 203 15.34 23.18 17.05
N GLU A 204 15.68 22.09 17.75
CA GLU A 204 15.91 20.76 17.15
C GLU A 204 14.63 20.36 16.40
N ASP A 205 14.75 19.71 15.23
CA ASP A 205 13.78 18.74 14.69
C ASP A 205 14.44 18.07 13.45
N ASP A 206 15.33 17.10 13.75
CA ASP A 206 15.68 16.00 12.84
C ASP A 206 14.50 15.02 12.86
N GLU A 207 13.84 14.76 11.73
CA GLU A 207 12.76 13.75 11.66
C GLU A 207 13.29 12.39 11.15
N PRO A 208 12.71 11.26 11.60
CA PRO A 208 13.45 10.07 11.98
C PRO A 208 13.34 8.94 10.96
N MET A 209 14.39 8.12 10.87
CA MET A 209 14.36 6.85 10.15
C MET A 209 13.50 5.84 10.92
N MET A 210 12.65 5.10 10.22
CA MET A 210 11.98 3.90 10.75
C MET A 210 13.05 2.81 10.96
N VAL A 211 13.60 2.76 12.16
CA VAL A 211 14.65 1.83 12.57
C VAL A 211 14.03 0.83 13.52
N ASP A 212 14.31 -0.47 13.30
CA ASP A 212 14.03 -1.48 14.32
C ASP A 212 14.78 -1.08 15.59
N ASP A 213 14.03 -0.74 16.63
CA ASP A 213 14.57 -0.30 17.90
C ASP A 213 14.20 -1.31 18.97
N PHE A 214 15.16 -1.60 19.84
CA PHE A 214 15.00 -2.52 20.94
C PHE A 214 15.73 -2.00 22.16
N TYR A 215 15.05 -2.02 23.30
CA TYR A 215 15.64 -1.67 24.58
C TYR A 215 15.07 -2.55 25.69
N ALA A 216 15.91 -2.96 26.63
CA ALA A 216 15.49 -3.62 27.86
C ALA A 216 16.58 -3.55 28.93
N LEU A 217 16.18 -3.64 30.20
CA LEU A 217 17.09 -3.84 31.33
C LEU A 217 17.02 -5.30 31.82
N VAL A 218 18.17 -5.92 32.05
CA VAL A 218 18.34 -7.19 32.77
C VAL A 218 18.95 -6.90 34.14
N ASP A 219 18.22 -7.22 35.20
CA ASP A 219 18.58 -6.91 36.60
C ASP A 219 19.01 -5.45 36.81
N GLY A 220 18.33 -4.54 36.10
CA GLY A 220 18.58 -3.11 36.13
C GLY A 220 19.79 -2.63 35.31
N SER A 221 20.44 -3.50 34.54
CA SER A 221 21.52 -3.15 33.60
C SER A 221 21.05 -3.30 32.15
N GLU A 222 21.44 -2.39 31.27
CA GLU A 222 21.03 -2.39 29.86
C GLU A 222 21.49 -3.65 29.12
N HIS A 223 20.56 -4.27 28.38
CA HIS A 223 20.83 -5.35 27.44
C HIS A 223 21.23 -4.74 26.10
N ILE A 224 22.51 -4.40 25.95
CA ILE A 224 23.04 -3.81 24.72
C ILE A 224 23.19 -4.92 23.66
N ASP A 225 22.22 -5.02 22.76
CA ASP A 225 22.27 -5.94 21.64
C ASP A 225 23.24 -5.47 20.55
N GLU A 226 23.97 -6.43 19.97
CA GLU A 226 24.74 -6.22 18.73
C GLU A 226 23.90 -6.53 17.50
N SER A 227 22.81 -7.28 17.66
CA SER A 227 21.86 -7.56 16.62
C SER A 227 20.46 -7.71 17.19
N PHE A 228 19.51 -7.04 16.56
CA PHE A 228 18.08 -7.27 16.72
C PHE A 228 17.53 -7.81 15.40
N THR A 229 16.87 -8.97 15.45
CA THR A 229 16.35 -9.65 14.26
C THR A 229 14.92 -10.10 14.46
N ILE A 230 14.15 -10.07 13.37
CA ILE A 230 12.77 -10.54 13.33
C ILE A 230 12.72 -11.68 12.32
N THR A 231 12.20 -12.82 12.75
CA THR A 231 11.90 -13.94 11.85
C THR A 231 10.43 -14.30 11.95
N THR A 232 9.85 -14.65 10.81
CA THR A 232 8.48 -15.17 10.74
C THR A 232 8.55 -16.70 10.65
N ASN A 233 7.84 -17.38 11.55
CA ASN A 233 7.72 -18.83 11.55
C ASN A 233 6.24 -19.21 11.46
N THR A 234 5.95 -20.32 10.77
CA THR A 234 4.60 -20.89 10.73
C THR A 234 4.63 -22.24 11.43
N VAL A 235 3.86 -22.39 12.50
CA VAL A 235 3.74 -23.64 13.25
C VAL A 235 2.28 -24.10 13.19
N GLY A 236 2.00 -25.07 12.32
CA GLY A 236 0.61 -25.40 11.99
C GLY A 236 0.01 -24.34 11.07
N ASP A 237 -1.13 -23.77 11.46
CA ASP A 237 -1.78 -22.64 10.77
C ASP A 237 -1.46 -21.28 11.42
N ASP A 238 -0.74 -21.28 12.55
CA ASP A 238 -0.41 -20.08 13.30
C ASP A 238 0.92 -19.50 12.82
N MET A 239 0.90 -18.24 12.37
CA MET A 239 2.09 -17.45 12.07
C MET A 239 2.58 -16.75 13.34
N ILE A 240 3.88 -16.78 13.57
CA ILE A 240 4.53 -16.30 14.78
C ILE A 240 5.69 -15.39 14.39
N PHE A 241 5.70 -14.18 14.94
CA PHE A 241 6.84 -13.28 14.89
C PHE A 241 7.79 -13.63 16.02
N LYS A 242 9.07 -13.86 15.68
CA LYS A 242 10.12 -14.20 16.61
C LYS A 242 11.15 -13.09 16.61
N LEU A 243 11.15 -12.30 17.68
CA LEU A 243 12.00 -11.15 17.91
C LEU A 243 13.21 -11.64 18.72
N GLU A 244 14.43 -11.42 18.25
CA GLU A 244 15.66 -11.87 18.90
C GLU A 244 16.68 -10.73 19.02
N ALA A 245 16.94 -10.31 20.26
CA ALA A 245 17.95 -9.31 20.62
C ALA A 245 19.17 -10.01 21.26
N LEU A 246 20.28 -10.07 20.55
CA LEU A 246 21.49 -10.80 20.91
C LEU A 246 22.64 -9.83 21.22
N THR A 247 23.26 -9.96 22.39
CA THR A 247 24.43 -9.15 22.77
C THR A 247 25.73 -9.73 22.19
N GLY A 248 26.80 -8.94 22.15
CA GLY A 248 28.13 -9.42 21.76
C GLY A 248 28.75 -10.45 22.70
N SER A 249 28.23 -10.56 23.94
CA SER A 249 28.58 -11.63 24.87
C SER A 249 27.73 -12.88 24.68
N GLY A 250 26.76 -12.87 23.76
CA GLY A 250 25.86 -13.97 23.41
C GLY A 250 24.60 -14.10 24.28
N GLN A 251 24.30 -13.12 25.14
CA GLN A 251 23.05 -13.11 25.91
C GLN A 251 21.87 -12.82 24.97
N LEU A 252 20.74 -13.48 25.16
CA LEU A 252 19.59 -13.40 24.28
C LEU A 252 18.34 -12.98 25.06
N ILE A 253 17.63 -11.97 24.56
CA ILE A 253 16.20 -11.78 24.83
C ILE A 253 15.45 -12.18 23.56
N ARG A 254 14.48 -13.07 23.70
CA ARG A 254 13.59 -13.50 22.62
C ARG A 254 12.13 -13.29 23.02
N ILE A 255 11.31 -12.81 22.10
CA ILE A 255 9.86 -12.72 22.27
C ILE A 255 9.21 -13.43 21.08
N ASP A 256 8.35 -14.41 21.36
CA ASP A 256 7.48 -15.02 20.35
C ASP A 256 6.11 -14.33 20.43
N VAL A 257 5.58 -13.87 19.29
CA VAL A 257 4.34 -13.13 19.19
C VAL A 257 3.45 -13.75 18.11
N PRO A 258 2.29 -14.34 18.47
CA PRO A 258 1.32 -14.80 17.48
C PRO A 258 0.81 -13.66 16.60
N SER A 259 0.66 -13.90 15.30
CA SER A 259 0.22 -12.89 14.33
C SER A 259 -1.22 -12.42 14.54
N THR A 260 -2.00 -13.13 15.36
CA THR A 260 -3.38 -12.79 15.70
C THR A 260 -3.50 -12.06 17.05
N THR A 261 -2.40 -11.66 17.70
CA THR A 261 -2.43 -11.04 19.03
C THR A 261 -3.14 -9.68 19.03
N GLY A 262 -2.80 -8.79 18.09
CA GLY A 262 -3.39 -7.45 17.99
C GLY A 262 -2.92 -6.47 19.06
N VAL A 263 -3.54 -5.29 19.08
CA VAL A 263 -3.25 -4.19 20.02
C VAL A 263 -3.86 -4.49 21.40
N GLY A 264 -3.12 -4.18 22.47
CA GLY A 264 -3.59 -4.39 23.85
C GLY A 264 -2.50 -4.91 24.79
N THR A 265 -2.88 -5.20 26.04
CA THR A 265 -2.00 -5.79 27.07
C THR A 265 -2.32 -7.25 27.29
N PHE A 266 -1.29 -8.09 27.28
CA PHE A 266 -1.39 -9.54 27.35
C PHE A 266 -0.41 -10.11 28.38
N GLU A 267 -0.83 -11.17 29.08
CA GLU A 267 0.06 -11.97 29.91
C GLU A 267 0.92 -12.85 29.01
N MET A 268 2.20 -13.01 29.36
CA MET A 268 3.11 -13.93 28.70
C MET A 268 3.03 -15.32 29.35
N GLU A 269 3.24 -16.35 28.55
CA GLU A 269 3.21 -17.73 29.01
C GLU A 269 4.44 -18.10 29.84
N SER A 270 4.21 -18.92 30.88
CA SER A 270 5.23 -19.30 31.87
C SER A 270 5.91 -20.64 31.61
N ASP A 271 5.33 -21.42 30.70
CA ASP A 271 5.77 -22.78 30.38
C ASP A 271 6.88 -22.78 29.32
N ILE A 272 7.34 -23.97 28.92
CA ILE A 272 8.31 -24.12 27.83
C ILE A 272 7.70 -23.61 26.52
N SER A 273 8.39 -22.71 25.82
CA SER A 273 8.01 -22.28 24.46
C SER A 273 7.97 -23.50 23.52
N ASP A 274 6.79 -23.76 22.95
CA ASP A 274 6.61 -24.64 21.79
C ASP A 274 6.64 -23.86 20.46
N GLY A 275 6.93 -22.56 20.53
CA GLY A 275 6.96 -21.64 19.39
C GLY A 275 5.59 -21.19 18.91
N THR A 276 4.47 -21.48 19.59
CA THR A 276 3.10 -21.09 19.18
C THR A 276 2.46 -20.02 20.06
N LYS A 277 3.04 -19.77 21.23
CA LYS A 277 2.44 -18.95 22.28
C LYS A 277 3.14 -17.60 22.41
N LEU A 278 2.44 -16.62 22.99
CA LEU A 278 3.03 -15.36 23.42
C LEU A 278 3.94 -15.60 24.63
N ILE A 279 5.25 -15.56 24.43
CA ILE A 279 6.22 -15.90 25.49
C ILE A 279 7.51 -15.09 25.37
N GLY A 280 8.03 -14.64 26.51
CA GLY A 280 9.37 -14.08 26.65
C GLY A 280 10.37 -15.14 27.08
N VAL A 281 11.54 -15.15 26.45
CA VAL A 281 12.64 -16.06 26.75
C VAL A 281 13.91 -15.26 26.97
N TYR A 282 14.66 -15.61 28.01
CA TYR A 282 15.99 -15.05 28.27
C TYR A 282 17.05 -16.16 28.38
N ASN A 283 18.21 -15.95 27.76
CA ASN A 283 19.38 -16.80 27.91
C ASN A 283 20.59 -15.96 28.37
N PRO A 284 21.15 -16.20 29.57
CA PRO A 284 22.30 -15.45 30.08
C PRO A 284 23.65 -15.85 29.46
N ASN A 285 23.69 -16.81 28.54
CA ASN A 285 24.88 -17.38 27.91
C ASN A 285 25.96 -17.89 28.88
N THR A 286 25.54 -18.41 30.03
CA THR A 286 26.41 -19.02 31.05
C THR A 286 26.55 -20.53 30.89
N GLY A 287 26.07 -21.09 29.78
CA GLY A 287 25.94 -22.55 29.56
C GLY A 287 24.71 -23.18 30.23
N GLN A 288 23.76 -22.34 30.67
CA GLN A 288 22.47 -22.74 31.24
C GLN A 288 21.37 -22.86 30.16
N GLU A 289 20.25 -23.46 30.55
CA GLU A 289 19.03 -23.58 29.74
C GLU A 289 18.33 -22.22 29.56
N ASN A 290 17.43 -22.14 28.57
CA ASN A 290 16.57 -20.98 28.37
C ASN A 290 15.58 -20.79 29.52
N LEU A 291 15.42 -19.54 29.97
CA LEU A 291 14.50 -19.15 31.04
C LEU A 291 13.24 -18.52 30.44
N SER A 292 12.07 -18.83 30.99
CA SER A 292 10.75 -18.41 30.47
C SER A 292 10.13 -17.30 31.33
N SER A 293 9.27 -16.48 30.71
CA SER A 293 8.59 -15.33 31.30
C SER A 293 7.56 -15.71 32.36
N ASN A 294 7.94 -15.75 33.63
CA ASN A 294 7.05 -16.12 34.73
C ASN A 294 7.27 -15.27 36.01
N PRO A 295 6.38 -14.30 36.32
CA PRO A 295 5.33 -13.77 35.46
C PRO A 295 5.90 -12.85 34.37
N GLY A 296 5.10 -12.55 33.35
CA GLY A 296 5.46 -11.58 32.31
C GLY A 296 4.25 -10.94 31.65
N THR A 297 4.41 -9.71 31.17
CA THR A 297 3.39 -8.97 30.42
C THR A 297 3.99 -8.25 29.23
N ILE A 298 3.20 -8.08 28.18
CA ILE A 298 3.51 -7.29 26.98
C ILE A 298 2.32 -6.41 26.62
N THR A 299 2.59 -5.20 26.14
CA THR A 299 1.58 -4.28 25.62
C THR A 299 1.97 -3.83 24.23
N PHE A 300 1.09 -4.07 23.25
CA PHE A 300 1.24 -3.54 21.90
C PHE A 300 0.46 -2.23 21.76
N THR A 301 1.14 -1.18 21.30
CA THR A 301 0.53 0.12 20.92
C THR A 301 0.24 0.17 19.42
N GLN A 302 1.05 -0.52 18.62
CA GLN A 302 0.82 -0.76 17.20
C GLN A 302 0.97 -2.25 16.87
N PHE A 303 0.04 -2.79 16.09
CA PHE A 303 0.06 -4.16 15.64
C PHE A 303 -0.54 -4.23 14.23
N ASN A 304 0.27 -3.93 13.21
CA ASN A 304 -0.14 -3.95 11.82
C ASN A 304 0.68 -4.98 11.03
N THR A 305 0.09 -6.14 10.77
CA THR A 305 0.76 -7.21 10.03
C THR A 305 0.76 -7.01 8.52
N VAL A 306 -0.07 -6.10 8.00
CA VAL A 306 -0.16 -5.77 6.57
C VAL A 306 0.85 -4.68 6.20
N GLU A 307 0.97 -3.65 7.03
CA GLU A 307 2.01 -2.61 6.88
C GLU A 307 3.36 -3.07 7.44
N GLY A 308 3.37 -4.16 8.20
CA GLY A 308 4.58 -4.75 8.74
C GLY A 308 5.16 -3.95 9.91
N ILE A 309 4.34 -3.45 10.83
CA ILE A 309 4.80 -2.66 12.00
C ILE A 309 4.25 -3.24 13.29
N LEU A 310 5.13 -3.60 14.23
CA LEU A 310 4.75 -3.85 15.64
C LEU A 310 5.49 -2.87 16.57
N GLU A 311 4.76 -2.25 17.48
CA GLU A 311 5.31 -1.40 18.54
C GLU A 311 4.76 -1.86 19.88
N GLY A 312 5.64 -1.99 20.87
CA GLY A 312 5.19 -2.41 22.20
C GLY A 312 6.22 -2.27 23.32
N THR A 313 5.74 -2.53 24.53
CA THR A 313 6.52 -2.59 25.76
C THR A 313 6.32 -3.91 26.47
N PHE A 314 7.32 -4.38 27.22
CA PHE A 314 7.25 -5.65 27.92
C PHE A 314 8.04 -5.66 29.24
N SER A 315 7.68 -6.57 30.13
CA SER A 315 8.45 -6.88 31.34
C SER A 315 8.17 -8.31 31.79
N PHE A 316 9.18 -9.02 32.27
CA PHE A 316 8.99 -10.36 32.82
C PHE A 316 10.11 -10.76 33.80
N THR A 317 9.81 -11.73 34.65
CA THR A 317 10.83 -12.44 35.43
C THR A 317 11.20 -13.72 34.69
N ALA A 318 12.44 -13.83 34.23
CA ALA A 318 12.93 -15.04 33.58
C ALA A 318 13.24 -16.10 34.65
N THR A 319 12.54 -17.22 34.59
CA THR A 319 12.74 -18.36 35.52
C THR A 319 12.88 -19.67 34.76
N ASP A 320 13.48 -20.67 35.39
CA ASP A 320 13.54 -22.02 34.82
C ASP A 320 12.11 -22.60 34.77
N PRO A 321 11.57 -22.92 33.57
CA PRO A 321 10.21 -23.45 33.43
C PRO A 321 10.04 -24.84 34.08
N LEU A 322 11.13 -25.55 34.38
CA LEU A 322 11.10 -26.83 35.11
C LEU A 322 11.33 -26.67 36.62
N GLY A 323 11.63 -25.46 37.09
CA GLY A 323 11.85 -25.14 38.51
C GLY A 323 13.03 -25.85 39.16
N GLN A 324 14.01 -26.31 38.38
CA GLN A 324 15.21 -27.00 38.88
C GLN A 324 16.32 -26.01 39.25
N ASN A 325 16.42 -24.92 38.49
CA ASN A 325 17.33 -23.81 38.76
C ASN A 325 16.58 -22.67 39.48
N PRO A 326 16.99 -22.26 40.70
CA PRO A 326 16.37 -21.15 41.42
C PRO A 326 16.83 -19.77 40.93
N GLU A 327 17.77 -19.69 39.99
CA GLU A 327 18.25 -18.43 39.43
C GLU A 327 17.14 -17.75 38.61
N THR A 328 17.01 -16.45 38.81
CA THR A 328 16.00 -15.62 38.16
C THR A 328 16.63 -14.33 37.68
N PHE A 329 16.18 -13.83 36.54
CA PHE A 329 16.59 -12.52 36.03
C PHE A 329 15.35 -11.65 35.83
N THR A 330 15.45 -10.39 36.20
CA THR A 330 14.36 -9.42 36.00
C THR A 330 14.58 -8.69 34.69
N ILE A 331 13.67 -8.88 33.74
CA ILE A 331 13.63 -8.12 32.49
C ILE A 331 12.60 -7.01 32.67
N SER A 332 13.06 -5.76 32.65
CA SER A 332 12.23 -4.58 32.91
C SER A 332 12.46 -3.50 31.86
N GLU A 333 11.50 -2.58 31.75
CA GLU A 333 11.58 -1.45 30.80
C GLU A 333 11.79 -1.91 29.36
N GLY A 334 11.29 -3.10 29.01
CA GLY A 334 11.36 -3.59 27.64
C GLY A 334 10.52 -2.71 26.72
N ALA A 335 11.09 -2.30 25.60
CA ALA A 335 10.42 -1.55 24.54
C ALA A 335 10.98 -1.99 23.18
N PHE A 336 10.13 -2.00 22.17
CA PHE A 336 10.55 -2.23 20.80
C PHE A 336 9.65 -1.53 19.79
N VAL A 337 10.25 -1.18 18.67
CA VAL A 337 9.57 -0.85 17.41
C VAL A 337 10.18 -1.77 16.36
N ILE A 338 9.36 -2.49 15.61
CA ILE A 338 9.85 -3.36 14.54
C ILE A 338 9.08 -3.14 13.25
N TYR A 339 9.83 -3.22 12.17
CA TYR A 339 9.38 -3.17 10.80
C TYR A 339 9.72 -4.50 10.12
N PHE A 340 8.77 -5.06 9.36
CA PHE A 340 8.95 -6.31 8.64
C PHE A 340 8.21 -6.27 7.30
N GLU A 341 8.49 -7.21 6.40
CA GLU A 341 7.71 -7.36 5.18
C GLU A 341 6.28 -7.75 5.57
N GLY A 342 5.34 -6.84 5.34
CA GLY A 342 3.93 -7.05 5.61
C GLY A 342 3.42 -8.33 4.93
N VAL A 343 2.55 -9.06 5.61
CA VAL A 343 1.84 -10.19 5.02
C VAL A 343 0.70 -9.58 4.20
N PRO A 344 0.72 -9.67 2.86
CA PRO A 344 -0.32 -9.08 2.05
C PRO A 344 -1.65 -9.68 2.48
N ASP A 345 -2.63 -8.80 2.70
CA ASP A 345 -4.02 -9.23 2.89
C ASP A 345 -4.37 -10.20 1.75
N PRO A 346 -5.07 -11.31 2.01
CA PRO A 346 -5.66 -12.06 0.91
C PRO A 346 -6.46 -11.07 0.08
N THR A 347 -6.25 -11.06 -1.24
CA THR A 347 -6.96 -10.19 -2.21
C THR A 347 -8.38 -9.93 -1.69
N PRO A 348 -8.76 -8.66 -1.41
CA PRO A 348 -10.03 -8.39 -0.75
C PRO A 348 -11.11 -9.11 -1.53
N THR A 349 -11.85 -9.98 -0.85
CA THR A 349 -12.87 -10.78 -1.51
C THR A 349 -13.89 -9.80 -2.09
N PRO A 350 -14.04 -9.73 -3.43
CA PRO A 350 -14.82 -8.66 -4.04
C PRO A 350 -16.30 -8.72 -3.67
N PHE A 351 -16.76 -9.89 -3.21
CA PHE A 351 -18.10 -10.11 -2.70
C PHE A 351 -18.12 -11.29 -1.72
N ARG A 352 -18.80 -11.15 -0.58
CA ARG A 352 -19.12 -12.25 0.34
C ARG A 352 -20.47 -12.05 0.99
N ALA A 353 -21.10 -13.13 1.44
CA ALA A 353 -22.29 -13.10 2.30
C ALA A 353 -22.46 -14.41 3.05
N VAL A 354 -23.46 -14.48 3.94
CA VAL A 354 -23.91 -15.70 4.60
C VAL A 354 -25.40 -15.88 4.31
N ILE A 355 -25.79 -17.03 3.72
CA ILE A 355 -27.17 -17.38 3.38
C ILE A 355 -27.64 -18.51 4.28
N ASP A 356 -28.65 -18.25 5.11
CA ASP A 356 -29.19 -19.22 6.09
C ASP A 356 -28.10 -19.85 7.00
N GLY A 357 -27.05 -19.09 7.31
CA GLY A 357 -25.91 -19.54 8.10
C GLY A 357 -24.81 -20.29 7.32
N LEU A 358 -24.92 -20.40 5.99
CA LEU A 358 -23.91 -20.98 5.12
C LEU A 358 -23.17 -19.88 4.35
N GLU A 359 -21.85 -20.01 4.22
CA GLU A 359 -21.04 -19.04 3.48
C GLU A 359 -21.38 -19.01 1.99
N TYR A 360 -21.43 -17.80 1.45
CA TYR A 360 -21.55 -17.48 0.03
C TYR A 360 -20.30 -16.71 -0.40
N LEU A 361 -19.41 -17.42 -1.10
CA LEU A 361 -18.09 -16.93 -1.45
C LEU A 361 -17.82 -17.21 -2.94
N PRO A 362 -18.23 -16.31 -3.84
CA PRO A 362 -17.94 -16.43 -5.27
C PRO A 362 -16.44 -16.26 -5.55
N ASP A 363 -15.97 -16.82 -6.67
CA ASP A 363 -14.65 -16.45 -7.21
C ASP A 363 -14.68 -14.97 -7.62
N GLY A 364 -13.59 -14.24 -7.42
CA GLY A 364 -13.53 -12.84 -7.80
C GLY A 364 -13.72 -12.59 -9.29
N ALA A 365 -13.36 -13.55 -10.14
CA ALA A 365 -13.63 -13.48 -11.58
C ALA A 365 -15.14 -13.58 -11.93
N ASP A 366 -15.95 -14.13 -11.03
CA ASP A 366 -17.39 -14.31 -11.19
C ASP A 366 -18.21 -13.20 -10.49
N VAL A 367 -17.52 -12.16 -9.99
CA VAL A 367 -18.15 -10.92 -9.52
C VAL A 367 -18.00 -9.87 -10.61
N THR A 368 -19.13 -9.41 -11.14
CA THR A 368 -19.20 -8.46 -12.25
C THR A 368 -20.16 -7.32 -11.92
N PHE A 369 -20.11 -6.24 -12.69
CA PHE A 369 -21.12 -5.20 -12.63
C PHE A 369 -21.60 -4.80 -14.01
N THR A 370 -22.83 -4.30 -14.08
CA THR A 370 -23.44 -3.69 -15.27
C THR A 370 -24.20 -2.45 -14.86
N SER A 371 -24.54 -1.61 -15.84
CA SER A 371 -25.35 -0.40 -15.61
C SER A 371 -26.45 -0.31 -16.67
N GLU A 372 -27.64 0.08 -16.26
CA GLU A 372 -28.80 0.31 -17.13
C GLU A 372 -29.56 1.56 -16.72
N GLU A 373 -30.00 2.37 -17.69
CA GLU A 373 -30.83 3.54 -17.43
C GLU A 373 -32.31 3.14 -17.24
N ILE A 374 -32.87 3.41 -16.05
CA ILE A 374 -34.27 3.20 -15.70
C ILE A 374 -34.86 4.53 -15.27
N ASN A 375 -35.87 5.03 -16.01
CA ASN A 375 -36.51 6.33 -15.74
C ASN A 375 -35.51 7.48 -15.56
N GLU A 376 -34.51 7.56 -16.45
CA GLU A 376 -33.44 8.58 -16.42
C GLU A 376 -32.46 8.45 -15.24
N VAL A 377 -32.50 7.35 -14.48
CA VAL A 377 -31.54 7.01 -13.41
C VAL A 377 -30.66 5.86 -13.89
N ASP A 378 -29.35 6.02 -13.79
CA ASP A 378 -28.38 4.97 -14.13
C ASP A 378 -28.25 3.99 -12.96
N VAL A 379 -28.73 2.76 -13.13
CA VAL A 379 -28.80 1.74 -12.09
C VAL A 379 -27.67 0.75 -12.26
N VAL A 380 -26.77 0.70 -11.28
CA VAL A 380 -25.69 -0.28 -11.18
C VAL A 380 -26.25 -1.58 -10.64
N THR A 381 -25.91 -2.69 -11.29
CA THR A 381 -26.15 -4.05 -10.78
C THR A 381 -24.81 -4.73 -10.55
N VAL A 382 -24.47 -4.97 -9.29
CA VAL A 382 -23.38 -5.87 -8.89
C VAL A 382 -23.94 -7.29 -8.90
N SER A 383 -23.33 -8.20 -9.67
CA SER A 383 -23.71 -9.61 -9.77
C SER A 383 -22.56 -10.49 -9.32
N ALA A 384 -22.87 -11.43 -8.42
CA ALA A 384 -21.94 -12.37 -7.84
C ALA A 384 -22.46 -13.79 -8.06
N ALA A 385 -21.84 -14.55 -8.97
CA ALA A 385 -22.29 -15.89 -9.34
C ALA A 385 -21.42 -17.00 -8.71
N MET A 386 -22.04 -18.13 -8.39
CA MET A 386 -21.36 -19.35 -7.95
C MET A 386 -21.30 -20.37 -9.09
N ALA A 387 -20.26 -21.20 -9.10
CA ALA A 387 -20.08 -22.27 -10.10
C ALA A 387 -21.23 -23.29 -10.15
N ASP A 388 -22.02 -23.43 -9.08
CA ASP A 388 -23.17 -24.33 -9.00
C ASP A 388 -24.47 -23.70 -9.54
N GLY A 389 -24.43 -22.44 -9.98
CA GLY A 389 -25.54 -21.71 -10.57
C GLY A 389 -26.33 -20.85 -9.59
N GLN A 390 -25.91 -20.72 -8.32
CA GLN A 390 -26.44 -19.65 -7.47
C GLN A 390 -25.99 -18.28 -8.00
N ASN A 391 -26.82 -17.25 -7.80
CA ASN A 391 -26.47 -15.87 -8.15
C ASN A 391 -27.06 -14.89 -7.12
N MET A 392 -26.29 -13.86 -6.77
CA MET A 392 -26.75 -12.75 -5.94
C MET A 392 -26.54 -11.45 -6.71
N GLU A 393 -27.55 -10.57 -6.69
CA GLU A 393 -27.44 -9.24 -7.29
C GLU A 393 -27.78 -8.15 -6.28
N ILE A 394 -26.99 -7.07 -6.25
CA ILE A 394 -27.29 -5.84 -5.51
C ILE A 394 -27.42 -4.70 -6.52
N LYS A 395 -28.58 -4.04 -6.50
CA LYS A 395 -28.94 -2.95 -7.41
C LYS A 395 -29.05 -1.63 -6.66
N PHE A 396 -28.47 -0.58 -7.21
CA PHE A 396 -28.51 0.77 -6.64
C PHE A 396 -28.20 1.84 -7.70
N PRO A 397 -28.60 3.11 -7.48
CA PRO A 397 -28.25 4.21 -8.39
C PRO A 397 -26.75 4.46 -8.43
N ARG A 398 -26.20 4.76 -9.61
CA ARG A 398 -24.78 5.10 -9.76
C ARG A 398 -24.36 6.35 -9.00
N ASP A 399 -25.29 7.28 -8.77
CA ASP A 399 -25.07 8.52 -8.00
C ASP A 399 -25.36 8.34 -6.49
N ILE A 400 -25.38 7.10 -5.99
CA ILE A 400 -25.57 6.82 -4.56
C ILE A 400 -24.50 7.54 -3.72
N GLU A 401 -24.89 8.02 -2.53
CA GLU A 401 -23.97 8.64 -1.58
C GLU A 401 -23.56 7.64 -0.49
N VAL A 402 -22.51 7.98 0.28
CA VAL A 402 -22.17 7.23 1.50
C VAL A 402 -23.32 7.34 2.49
N GLY A 403 -23.80 6.21 3.01
CA GLY A 403 -24.98 6.20 3.85
C GLY A 403 -25.63 4.83 4.03
N VAL A 404 -26.76 4.84 4.72
CA VAL A 404 -27.51 3.62 5.06
C VAL A 404 -28.89 3.69 4.44
N TYR A 405 -29.24 2.68 3.64
CA TYR A 405 -30.42 2.65 2.78
C TYR A 405 -31.27 1.40 3.06
N MET A 406 -32.58 1.60 3.20
CA MET A 406 -33.53 0.50 3.22
C MET A 406 -33.61 -0.16 1.85
N MET A 407 -33.66 -1.49 1.83
CA MET A 407 -33.81 -2.26 0.60
C MET A 407 -35.29 -2.55 0.29
N SER A 408 -35.61 -2.57 -0.99
CA SER A 408 -36.94 -2.78 -1.55
C SER A 408 -37.03 -4.11 -2.32
N THR A 409 -38.24 -4.52 -2.71
CA THR A 409 -38.46 -5.79 -3.43
C THR A 409 -38.20 -5.72 -4.93
N GLU A 410 -38.26 -4.52 -5.51
CA GLU A 410 -38.17 -4.30 -6.95
C GLU A 410 -37.65 -2.88 -7.25
N VAL A 411 -37.06 -2.72 -8.44
CA VAL A 411 -36.65 -1.41 -8.97
C VAL A 411 -37.82 -0.90 -9.83
N ILE A 412 -38.35 0.28 -9.50
CA ILE A 412 -39.50 0.88 -10.19
C ILE A 412 -39.07 2.18 -10.86
N ASN A 413 -38.40 3.06 -10.12
CA ASN A 413 -37.94 4.36 -10.59
C ASN A 413 -36.43 4.45 -10.78
N GLY A 414 -35.70 3.42 -10.38
CA GLY A 414 -34.24 3.37 -10.48
C GLY A 414 -33.54 3.87 -9.22
N ASP A 415 -34.24 4.60 -8.34
CA ASP A 415 -33.70 5.12 -7.07
C ASP A 415 -33.69 4.07 -5.93
N GLU A 416 -34.39 2.94 -6.13
CA GLU A 416 -34.52 1.87 -5.16
C GLU A 416 -33.25 1.02 -5.02
N LYS A 417 -33.01 0.51 -3.80
CA LYS A 417 -31.89 -0.40 -3.50
C LYS A 417 -32.48 -1.79 -3.39
N VAL A 418 -32.02 -2.74 -4.19
CA VAL A 418 -32.66 -4.06 -4.29
C VAL A 418 -31.61 -5.15 -4.25
N GLY A 419 -31.77 -6.08 -3.33
CA GLY A 419 -30.99 -7.31 -3.28
C GLY A 419 -31.81 -8.45 -3.84
N THR A 420 -31.23 -9.28 -4.70
CA THR A 420 -31.86 -10.50 -5.18
C THR A 420 -30.95 -11.70 -4.99
N TYR A 421 -31.56 -12.86 -4.78
CA TYR A 421 -30.87 -14.14 -4.68
C TYR A 421 -31.62 -15.21 -5.48
N SER A 422 -30.87 -15.88 -6.36
CA SER A 422 -31.34 -16.99 -7.19
C SER A 422 -30.66 -18.28 -6.75
N PRO A 423 -31.37 -19.24 -6.14
CA PRO A 423 -30.79 -20.52 -5.74
C PRO A 423 -30.47 -21.42 -6.95
N ALA A 424 -29.46 -22.28 -6.82
CA ALA A 424 -29.11 -23.25 -7.84
C ALA A 424 -30.27 -24.19 -8.19
N GLY A 425 -30.57 -24.28 -9.49
CA GLY A 425 -31.57 -25.23 -10.02
C GLY A 425 -33.04 -24.89 -9.72
N ILE A 426 -33.33 -23.67 -9.24
CA ILE A 426 -34.69 -23.18 -8.98
C ILE A 426 -34.90 -21.88 -9.76
N GLU A 427 -36.03 -21.75 -10.45
CA GLU A 427 -36.36 -20.55 -11.27
C GLU A 427 -36.84 -19.35 -10.43
N THR A 428 -37.20 -19.57 -9.17
CA THR A 428 -37.66 -18.51 -8.27
C THR A 428 -36.50 -17.60 -7.90
N VAL A 429 -36.64 -16.31 -8.21
CA VAL A 429 -35.75 -15.25 -7.73
C VAL A 429 -36.38 -14.62 -6.48
N TYR A 430 -35.62 -14.59 -5.38
CA TYR A 430 -36.05 -13.99 -4.14
C TYR A 430 -35.52 -12.56 -4.05
N SER A 431 -36.33 -11.63 -3.57
CA SER A 431 -35.99 -10.21 -3.45
C SER A 431 -35.96 -9.74 -2.00
N SER A 432 -35.15 -8.72 -1.71
CA SER A 432 -34.98 -8.15 -0.38
C SER A 432 -36.27 -7.57 0.20
N ASN A 433 -36.68 -8.05 1.38
CA ASN A 433 -37.80 -7.57 2.16
C ASN A 433 -37.83 -8.14 3.61
N PRO A 434 -37.53 -7.35 4.65
CA PRO A 434 -36.81 -6.07 4.63
C PRO A 434 -35.31 -6.30 4.48
N GLY A 435 -34.56 -5.21 4.28
CA GLY A 435 -33.10 -5.25 4.21
C GLY A 435 -32.46 -3.89 4.34
N MET A 436 -31.14 -3.87 4.50
CA MET A 436 -30.31 -2.68 4.61
C MET A 436 -29.08 -2.82 3.70
N LEU A 437 -28.79 -1.78 2.93
CA LEU A 437 -27.53 -1.58 2.22
C LEU A 437 -26.82 -0.38 2.84
N THR A 438 -25.57 -0.55 3.24
CA THR A 438 -24.72 0.51 3.79
C THR A 438 -23.57 0.75 2.83
N ILE A 439 -23.55 1.92 2.20
CA ILE A 439 -22.39 2.39 1.44
C ILE A 439 -21.43 3.01 2.44
N GLN A 440 -20.26 2.40 2.61
CA GLN A 440 -19.24 2.83 3.56
C GLN A 440 -18.29 3.84 2.92
N ASN A 441 -17.92 3.60 1.66
CA ASN A 441 -17.13 4.49 0.83
C ASN A 441 -17.60 4.38 -0.62
N TYR A 442 -17.63 5.51 -1.33
CA TYR A 442 -17.83 5.54 -2.76
C TYR A 442 -17.15 6.76 -3.37
N ASP A 443 -16.26 6.50 -4.32
CA ASP A 443 -15.63 7.50 -5.16
C ASP A 443 -16.22 7.39 -6.58
N ALA A 444 -17.02 8.39 -6.96
CA ALA A 444 -17.69 8.43 -8.25
C ALA A 444 -16.73 8.71 -9.43
N GLU A 445 -15.51 9.20 -9.16
CA GLU A 445 -14.51 9.49 -10.18
C GLU A 445 -13.65 8.27 -10.51
N THR A 446 -13.27 7.49 -9.48
CA THR A 446 -12.48 6.26 -9.66
C THR A 446 -13.32 5.00 -9.74
N GLY A 447 -14.60 5.06 -9.36
CA GLY A 447 -15.51 3.92 -9.32
C GLY A 447 -15.30 3.01 -8.11
N ALA A 448 -14.38 3.34 -7.20
CA ALA A 448 -14.11 2.52 -6.02
C ALA A 448 -15.29 2.60 -5.05
N ILE A 449 -15.86 1.45 -4.69
CA ILE A 449 -17.00 1.34 -3.77
C ILE A 449 -16.77 0.23 -2.75
N ASN A 450 -17.08 0.53 -1.49
CA ASN A 450 -17.16 -0.44 -0.40
C ASN A 450 -18.53 -0.34 0.26
N ALA A 451 -19.23 -1.48 0.36
CA ALA A 451 -20.54 -1.54 0.96
C ALA A 451 -20.78 -2.85 1.71
N THR A 452 -21.64 -2.79 2.73
CA THR A 452 -22.19 -3.95 3.41
C THR A 452 -23.69 -4.04 3.25
N PHE A 453 -24.25 -5.25 3.30
CA PHE A 453 -25.68 -5.46 3.20
C PHE A 453 -26.17 -6.64 4.05
N ALA A 454 -27.43 -6.58 4.45
CA ALA A 454 -28.12 -7.69 5.11
C ALA A 454 -29.62 -7.57 4.82
N PHE A 455 -30.26 -8.67 4.42
CA PHE A 455 -31.68 -8.69 4.08
C PHE A 455 -32.31 -10.07 4.20
N ASN A 456 -33.63 -10.10 4.36
CA ASN A 456 -34.41 -11.31 4.13
C ASN A 456 -34.83 -11.35 2.66
N ALA A 457 -34.54 -12.42 1.94
CA ALA A 457 -35.02 -12.60 0.57
C ALA A 457 -36.32 -13.41 0.57
N VAL A 458 -37.34 -12.88 -0.11
CA VAL A 458 -38.68 -13.48 -0.22
C VAL A 458 -39.10 -13.57 -1.69
N ASP A 459 -39.95 -14.54 -2.03
CA ASP A 459 -40.55 -14.59 -3.36
C ASP A 459 -41.53 -13.40 -3.53
N PRO A 460 -41.27 -12.47 -4.47
CA PRO A 460 -42.13 -11.29 -4.64
C PRO A 460 -43.55 -11.65 -5.12
N SER A 461 -43.76 -12.83 -5.72
CA SER A 461 -45.09 -13.31 -6.11
C SER A 461 -45.89 -13.88 -4.94
N GLY A 462 -45.22 -14.19 -3.82
CA GLY A 462 -45.81 -14.82 -2.64
C GLY A 462 -46.27 -16.26 -2.85
N VAL A 463 -45.83 -16.93 -3.93
CA VAL A 463 -46.16 -18.33 -4.22
C VAL A 463 -45.32 -19.26 -3.35
N ASP A 464 -44.03 -18.96 -3.21
CA ASP A 464 -43.12 -19.65 -2.30
C ASP A 464 -43.03 -18.90 -0.96
N PRO A 465 -43.47 -19.51 0.16
CA PRO A 465 -43.39 -18.88 1.48
C PRO A 465 -41.99 -18.92 2.11
N THR A 466 -41.00 -19.51 1.44
CA THR A 466 -39.63 -19.62 1.93
C THR A 466 -38.99 -18.25 2.07
N ILE A 467 -38.33 -18.02 3.20
CA ILE A 467 -37.53 -16.82 3.47
C ILE A 467 -36.08 -17.28 3.58
N ARG A 468 -35.19 -16.63 2.81
CA ARG A 468 -33.73 -16.81 2.93
C ARG A 468 -33.17 -15.64 3.73
N THR A 469 -32.35 -15.91 4.72
CA THR A 469 -31.73 -14.86 5.54
C THR A 469 -30.32 -14.61 5.02
N ILE A 470 -30.05 -13.39 4.53
CA ILE A 470 -28.74 -12.96 4.04
C ILE A 470 -28.14 -12.01 5.08
N THR A 471 -27.00 -12.39 5.63
CA THR A 471 -26.25 -11.62 6.63
C THR A 471 -24.79 -11.49 6.22
N GLU A 472 -24.07 -10.59 6.89
CA GLU A 472 -22.62 -10.42 6.68
C GLU A 472 -22.25 -10.20 5.20
N GLY A 473 -23.18 -9.58 4.45
CA GLY A 473 -22.98 -9.23 3.07
C GLY A 473 -22.00 -8.08 2.95
N GLU A 474 -21.03 -8.20 2.05
CA GLU A 474 -20.04 -7.17 1.77
C GLU A 474 -19.59 -7.27 0.32
N PHE A 475 -19.33 -6.12 -0.31
CA PHE A 475 -18.62 -6.07 -1.57
C PHE A 475 -17.66 -4.88 -1.61
N ASN A 476 -16.51 -5.11 -2.26
CA ASN A 476 -15.47 -4.13 -2.49
C ASN A 476 -15.06 -4.22 -3.96
N LEU A 477 -15.40 -3.20 -4.74
CA LEU A 477 -15.33 -3.23 -6.19
C LEU A 477 -14.86 -1.90 -6.77
N ASN A 478 -14.39 -1.95 -8.02
CA ASN A 478 -14.33 -0.79 -8.90
C ASN A 478 -15.43 -0.93 -9.96
N ILE A 479 -16.36 0.04 -10.03
CA ILE A 479 -17.56 0.01 -10.87
C ILE A 479 -17.51 0.99 -12.07
N LEU A 480 -16.31 1.34 -12.54
CA LEU A 480 -16.07 2.14 -13.75
C LEU A 480 -15.38 1.36 -14.88
#